data_AF-A0ABD5WPU9-F1
#
_entry.id   AF-A0ABD5WPU9-F1
#
_cell.length_a   1.000
_cell.length_b   1.000
_cell.length_c   1.000
_cell.angle_alpha   90.00
_cell.angle_beta   90.00
_cell.angle_gamma   90.00
#
_symmetry.space_group_name_H-M   'P 1'
#
loop_
_entity.id
_entity.type
_entity.pdbx_description
1 polymer ?
#
loop_
_entity_poly.entity_id
_entity_poly.type
_entity_poly.pdbx_seq_one_letter_code
_entity_poly.pdbx_strand_id
1 'polypeptide(L)'
;MTDETPDRRSRGGSRRQFLKGIGTLGVGSLGLPLLSSDGRAESGPAAPEKFHVTGREVIKAKIRPDTVTVTKRKSSDDLRRRYGISPPVLTKTETFDRPNAEEDDLPLRDTQTVEQDWNTYYAKEDEWKDHFQPTGVSTQSHAPAEEDHPYGIWEYEAVDGGYETAAPMNIISEQSTGDVADVLTSDGWTTSVVQYDRYAWNSGIGEFQTQHKSAATGTFGFLGRKHLKMWFFDGYLSGSAHIDSSAPHEATSFDDAEQAIENTFDDASGWYGYEDYYYMDNGYQLDHDSYATKLIKY
;
A
#
# COMPACT_ATOMS: atom_id res chain seq x y z
N MET A 1 41.09 19.94 7.26
CA MET A 1 41.52 18.64 6.70
C MET A 1 40.71 17.59 7.43
N THR A 2 39.69 16.95 6.89
CA THR A 2 39.02 16.93 5.57
C THR A 2 37.55 16.68 5.88
N ASP A 3 36.69 17.47 5.24
CA ASP A 3 35.23 17.44 5.32
C ASP A 3 34.77 16.53 4.17
N GLU A 4 34.21 15.36 4.47
CA GLU A 4 33.71 14.42 3.46
C GLU A 4 32.21 14.65 3.26
N THR A 5 31.91 15.58 2.36
CA THR A 5 30.56 15.76 1.81
C THR A 5 30.33 14.70 0.72
N PRO A 6 29.24 13.90 0.75
CA PRO A 6 28.92 13.00 -0.34
C PRO A 6 28.53 13.77 -1.60
N ASP A 7 28.87 13.13 -2.72
CA ASP A 7 28.97 13.65 -4.07
C ASP A 7 27.65 14.24 -4.62
N ARG A 8 27.62 15.56 -4.79
CA ARG A 8 26.51 16.32 -5.38
C ARG A 8 26.49 16.09 -6.89
N ARG A 9 25.89 14.99 -7.36
CA ARG A 9 25.72 14.74 -8.80
C ARG A 9 24.69 15.72 -9.39
N SER A 10 25.23 16.76 -10.01
CA SER A 10 24.48 17.66 -10.88
C SER A 10 23.85 16.91 -12.06
N ARG A 11 22.52 16.90 -12.14
CA ARG A 11 21.81 16.72 -13.42
C ARG A 11 21.00 17.96 -13.73
N GLY A 12 21.55 18.76 -14.65
CA GLY A 12 20.87 19.90 -15.22
C GLY A 12 19.85 19.48 -16.28
N GLY A 13 18.60 19.92 -16.07
CA GLY A 13 17.77 20.56 -17.09
C GLY A 13 17.07 19.69 -18.13
N SER A 14 15.74 19.68 -18.07
CA SER A 14 14.95 20.38 -19.09
C SER A 14 13.56 20.73 -18.58
N ARG A 15 13.23 22.03 -18.61
CA ARG A 15 11.85 22.54 -18.52
C ARG A 15 11.08 22.08 -19.75
N ARG A 16 9.89 21.48 -19.59
CA ARG A 16 8.78 21.68 -20.53
C ARG A 16 7.43 21.70 -19.81
N GLN A 17 6.71 22.77 -20.11
CA GLN A 17 5.31 23.04 -19.83
C GLN A 17 4.41 21.85 -20.20
N PHE A 18 3.38 21.59 -19.41
CA PHE A 18 2.15 20.98 -19.94
C PHE A 18 0.92 21.75 -19.46
N LEU A 19 0.38 22.54 -20.40
CA LEU A 19 -0.97 23.08 -20.39
C LEU A 19 -1.91 22.02 -20.95
N LYS A 20 -3.06 21.87 -20.28
CA LYS A 20 -4.40 21.54 -20.79
C LYS A 20 -4.50 20.88 -22.17
N GLY A 21 -5.08 19.68 -22.20
CA GLY A 21 -5.62 19.07 -23.40
C GLY A 21 -6.60 17.94 -23.07
N ILE A 22 -7.85 18.29 -22.76
CA ILE A 22 -8.99 17.37 -22.80
C ILE A 22 -9.23 17.02 -24.28
N GLY A 23 -9.21 15.73 -24.60
CA GLY A 23 -9.45 15.22 -25.95
C GLY A 23 -9.83 13.73 -25.92
N THR A 24 -11.05 13.47 -26.36
CA THR A 24 -11.86 12.24 -26.33
C THR A 24 -11.35 11.09 -27.21
N LEU A 25 -11.83 9.86 -26.91
CA LEU A 25 -11.84 8.58 -27.67
C LEU A 25 -10.58 7.71 -27.51
N GLY A 26 -10.64 6.39 -27.30
CA GLY A 26 -11.73 5.42 -27.24
C GLY A 26 -11.13 4.00 -27.16
N VAL A 27 -11.92 3.06 -26.64
CA VAL A 27 -11.95 1.60 -26.92
C VAL A 27 -10.60 0.86 -27.06
N GLY A 28 -10.30 0.02 -26.07
CA GLY A 28 -9.65 -1.28 -26.28
C GLY A 28 -8.30 -1.47 -25.60
N SER A 29 -8.30 -2.11 -24.42
CA SER A 29 -7.15 -2.86 -23.93
C SER A 29 -7.54 -4.33 -23.82
N LEU A 30 -7.23 -5.04 -24.90
CA LEU A 30 -7.13 -6.50 -24.93
C LEU A 30 -5.97 -6.92 -24.01
N GLY A 31 -6.23 -7.92 -23.17
CA GLY A 31 -5.20 -8.59 -22.39
C GLY A 31 -4.15 -9.23 -23.31
N LEU A 32 -2.89 -9.07 -22.91
CA LEU A 32 -1.79 -9.93 -23.34
C LEU A 32 -0.92 -10.24 -22.12
N PRO A 33 -0.52 -11.51 -21.93
CA PRO A 33 0.35 -11.92 -20.86
C PRO A 33 1.79 -11.51 -21.23
N LEU A 34 2.42 -10.69 -20.38
CA LEU A 34 3.85 -10.43 -20.51
C LEU A 34 4.62 -11.58 -19.84
N LEU A 35 5.19 -12.44 -20.69
CA LEU A 35 6.26 -13.35 -20.33
C LEU A 35 7.52 -12.50 -20.08
N SER A 36 8.00 -12.45 -18.83
CA SER A 36 9.34 -11.96 -18.51
C SER A 36 10.34 -13.13 -18.53
N SER A 37 11.49 -12.86 -19.14
CA SER A 37 12.62 -13.76 -19.31
C SER A 37 13.55 -13.72 -18.10
N ASP A 38 13.89 -14.90 -17.60
CA ASP A 38 15.06 -15.32 -16.81
C ASP A 38 15.96 -14.22 -16.21
N GLY A 39 15.83 -14.06 -14.89
CA GLY A 39 16.78 -13.40 -13.99
C GLY A 39 16.59 -13.93 -12.59
N ARG A 40 17.20 -15.08 -12.30
CA ARG A 40 17.01 -15.86 -11.08
C ARG A 40 17.67 -15.17 -9.87
N ALA A 41 16.87 -14.60 -9.00
CA ALA A 41 17.17 -14.46 -7.58
C ALA A 41 16.18 -15.36 -6.83
N GLU A 42 16.67 -16.38 -6.14
CA GLU A 42 15.85 -17.20 -5.23
C GLU A 42 15.59 -16.36 -3.97
N SER A 43 14.49 -15.61 -3.96
CA SER A 43 13.89 -14.96 -2.80
C SER A 43 12.70 -15.80 -2.32
N GLY A 44 12.80 -16.40 -1.13
CA GLY A 44 11.63 -16.92 -0.41
C GLY A 44 10.89 -15.78 0.31
N PRO A 45 9.59 -15.91 0.62
CA PRO A 45 8.78 -14.77 1.09
C PRO A 45 8.98 -14.39 2.56
N ALA A 46 8.90 -13.09 2.87
CA ALA A 46 8.88 -12.55 4.24
C ALA A 46 7.59 -12.83 5.03
N ALA A 47 6.47 -13.09 4.36
CA ALA A 47 5.28 -13.63 5.03
C ALA A 47 5.37 -15.17 5.00
N PRO A 48 4.96 -15.86 6.08
CA PRO A 48 5.28 -17.27 6.21
C PRO A 48 4.39 -18.05 5.25
N GLU A 49 4.98 -18.89 4.41
CA GLU A 49 4.28 -19.75 3.43
C GLU A 49 3.09 -20.53 4.01
N LYS A 50 3.12 -20.83 5.33
CA LYS A 50 1.99 -21.46 6.04
C LYS A 50 0.69 -20.63 5.99
N PHE A 51 0.79 -19.31 5.80
CA PHE A 51 -0.33 -18.37 5.71
C PHE A 51 -0.78 -18.09 4.29
N HIS A 52 -0.05 -18.58 3.30
CA HIS A 52 -0.38 -18.38 1.90
C HIS A 52 -1.75 -18.97 1.55
N VAL A 53 -2.55 -18.20 0.82
CA VAL A 53 -3.88 -18.55 0.37
C VAL A 53 -4.04 -18.15 -1.09
N THR A 54 -4.57 -19.07 -1.88
CA THR A 54 -4.91 -18.84 -3.29
C THR A 54 -6.39 -19.10 -3.54
N GLY A 55 -7.02 -18.33 -4.43
CA GLY A 55 -8.45 -18.43 -4.67
C GLY A 55 -8.97 -17.41 -5.67
N ARG A 56 -10.25 -17.06 -5.53
CA ARG A 56 -10.92 -16.05 -6.36
C ARG A 56 -11.52 -14.95 -5.50
N GLU A 57 -11.36 -13.71 -5.92
CA GLU A 57 -12.00 -12.55 -5.34
C GLU A 57 -13.02 -11.95 -6.32
N VAL A 58 -14.19 -11.57 -5.79
CA VAL A 58 -15.22 -10.82 -6.51
C VAL A 58 -15.45 -9.51 -5.79
N ILE A 59 -15.16 -8.40 -6.46
CA ILE A 59 -15.34 -7.04 -5.96
C ILE A 59 -16.54 -6.43 -6.64
N LYS A 60 -17.52 -6.01 -5.87
CA LYS A 60 -18.72 -5.33 -6.36
C LYS A 60 -18.79 -3.92 -5.78
N ALA A 61 -18.64 -2.92 -6.65
CA ALA A 61 -18.83 -1.51 -6.30
C ALA A 61 -20.22 -1.04 -6.74
N LYS A 62 -20.98 -0.45 -5.81
CA LYS A 62 -22.29 0.14 -6.06
C LYS A 62 -22.22 1.63 -5.79
N ILE A 63 -22.29 2.42 -6.85
CA ILE A 63 -22.18 3.87 -6.79
C ILE A 63 -23.58 4.49 -6.76
N ARG A 64 -23.76 5.44 -5.85
CA ARG A 64 -24.96 6.25 -5.64
C ARG A 64 -24.56 7.72 -5.49
N PRO A 65 -25.52 8.66 -5.54
CA PRO A 65 -25.22 10.09 -5.41
C PRO A 65 -24.68 10.48 -4.03
N ASP A 66 -24.99 9.71 -3.00
CA ASP A 66 -24.62 10.02 -1.61
C ASP A 66 -23.62 9.02 -1.04
N THR A 67 -23.42 7.88 -1.71
CA THR A 67 -22.67 6.76 -1.17
C THR A 67 -21.97 5.93 -2.25
N VAL A 68 -20.86 5.31 -1.87
CA VAL A 68 -20.25 4.21 -2.61
C VAL A 68 -20.13 3.01 -1.67
N THR A 69 -20.77 1.91 -2.04
CA THR A 69 -20.66 0.64 -1.28
C THR A 69 -19.79 -0.33 -2.06
N VAL A 70 -18.75 -0.87 -1.43
CA VAL A 70 -17.89 -1.91 -2.00
C VAL A 70 -18.05 -3.18 -1.19
N THR A 71 -18.40 -4.28 -1.87
CA THR A 71 -18.47 -5.61 -1.29
C THR A 71 -17.40 -6.49 -1.94
N LYS A 72 -16.47 -7.01 -1.14
CA LYS A 72 -15.48 -8.01 -1.55
C LYS A 72 -15.91 -9.39 -1.06
N ARG A 73 -15.89 -10.38 -1.94
CA ARG A 73 -16.11 -11.80 -1.60
C ARG A 73 -14.91 -12.60 -2.06
N LYS A 74 -14.19 -13.20 -1.11
CA LYS A 74 -12.98 -13.98 -1.35
C LYS A 74 -13.26 -15.43 -1.06
N SER A 75 -13.04 -16.31 -2.02
CA SER A 75 -13.29 -17.74 -1.90
C SER A 75 -12.01 -18.54 -2.14
N SER A 76 -11.72 -19.50 -1.27
CA SER A 76 -10.55 -20.37 -1.39
C SER A 76 -10.75 -21.69 -0.66
N ASP A 77 -10.33 -22.81 -1.25
CA ASP A 77 -10.34 -24.10 -0.55
C ASP A 77 -9.36 -24.16 0.63
N ASP A 78 -8.35 -23.27 0.67
CA ASP A 78 -7.42 -23.15 1.79
C ASP A 78 -8.15 -22.72 3.07
N LEU A 79 -9.17 -21.85 2.94
CA LEU A 79 -10.02 -21.44 4.07
C LEU A 79 -10.79 -22.61 4.65
N ARG A 80 -11.31 -23.51 3.80
CA ARG A 80 -11.97 -24.74 4.25
C ARG A 80 -10.97 -25.64 4.96
N ARG A 81 -9.80 -25.85 4.36
CA ARG A 81 -8.78 -26.78 4.85
C ARG A 81 -8.20 -26.34 6.19
N ARG A 82 -7.87 -25.06 6.34
CA ARG A 82 -7.20 -24.50 7.52
C ARG A 82 -8.18 -24.16 8.64
N TYR A 83 -9.34 -23.60 8.29
CA TYR A 83 -10.25 -23.00 9.27
C TYR A 83 -11.62 -23.68 9.34
N GLY A 84 -11.90 -24.67 8.50
CA GLY A 84 -13.21 -25.35 8.47
C GLY A 84 -14.35 -24.46 7.99
N ILE A 85 -14.06 -23.33 7.34
CA ILE A 85 -15.09 -22.37 6.90
C ILE A 85 -15.91 -23.00 5.75
N SER A 86 -17.24 -22.97 5.88
CA SER A 86 -18.19 -23.52 4.90
C SER A 86 -19.47 -22.66 4.79
N PRO A 87 -19.77 -22.07 3.62
CA PRO A 87 -18.96 -22.07 2.41
C PRO A 87 -17.63 -21.34 2.64
N PRO A 88 -16.52 -21.71 1.99
CA PRO A 88 -15.20 -21.17 2.27
C PRO A 88 -15.00 -19.79 1.64
N VAL A 89 -15.75 -18.83 2.18
CA VAL A 89 -15.89 -17.48 1.64
C VAL A 89 -15.73 -16.48 2.78
N LEU A 90 -14.81 -15.54 2.63
CA LEU A 90 -14.74 -14.33 3.44
C LEU A 90 -15.49 -13.22 2.72
N THR A 91 -16.24 -12.41 3.47
CA THR A 91 -16.97 -11.26 2.91
C THR A 91 -16.66 -10.00 3.69
N LYS A 92 -16.36 -8.92 2.98
CA LYS A 92 -16.23 -7.58 3.54
C LYS A 92 -17.16 -6.63 2.79
N THR A 93 -17.84 -5.75 3.50
CA THR A 93 -18.64 -4.68 2.87
C THR A 93 -18.36 -3.37 3.58
N GLU A 94 -17.99 -2.37 2.81
CA GLU A 94 -17.68 -1.03 3.29
C GLU A 94 -18.50 -0.02 2.50
N THR A 95 -18.93 1.05 3.18
CA THR A 95 -19.70 2.14 2.58
C THR A 95 -19.05 3.46 2.91
N PHE A 96 -18.86 4.27 1.87
CA PHE A 96 -18.26 5.59 1.95
C PHE A 96 -19.31 6.63 1.63
N ASP A 97 -19.34 7.70 2.41
CA ASP A 97 -20.14 8.87 2.10
C ASP A 97 -19.52 9.62 0.90
N ARG A 98 -20.40 10.16 0.05
CA ARG A 98 -20.06 10.92 -1.15
C ARG A 98 -20.66 12.34 -1.00
N PRO A 99 -20.08 13.20 -0.15
CA PRO A 99 -20.69 14.48 0.21
C PRO A 99 -20.85 15.43 -0.98
N ASN A 100 -19.94 15.38 -1.97
CA ASN A 100 -19.95 16.26 -3.13
C ASN A 100 -19.91 15.45 -4.44
N ALA A 101 -20.98 14.71 -4.73
CA ALA A 101 -21.06 13.87 -5.92
C ALA A 101 -20.93 14.59 -7.28
N GLU A 102 -21.07 15.91 -7.31
CA GLU A 102 -20.86 16.73 -8.51
C GLU A 102 -19.39 17.12 -8.70
N GLU A 103 -18.57 17.02 -7.64
CA GLU A 103 -17.15 17.35 -7.65
C GLU A 103 -16.25 16.14 -7.83
N ASP A 104 -16.79 14.92 -7.71
CA ASP A 104 -16.08 13.69 -8.09
C ASP A 104 -16.50 13.23 -9.49
N ASP A 105 -15.55 12.66 -10.24
CA ASP A 105 -15.80 12.21 -11.63
C ASP A 105 -16.45 10.80 -11.69
N LEU A 106 -17.08 10.33 -10.59
CA LEU A 106 -17.87 9.08 -10.65
C LEU A 106 -19.21 9.31 -11.34
N PRO A 107 -19.79 8.28 -11.99
CA PRO A 107 -21.18 8.34 -12.42
C PRO A 107 -22.12 8.53 -11.23
N LEU A 108 -23.20 9.30 -11.41
CA LEU A 108 -24.22 9.50 -10.37
C LEU A 108 -24.79 8.18 -9.84
N ARG A 109 -24.92 7.17 -10.72
CA ARG A 109 -25.33 5.81 -10.36
C ARG A 109 -24.66 4.80 -11.28
N ASP A 110 -24.04 3.80 -10.69
CA ASP A 110 -23.46 2.68 -11.42
C ASP A 110 -23.36 1.44 -10.53
N THR A 111 -23.10 0.29 -11.13
CA THR A 111 -22.73 -0.94 -10.42
C THR A 111 -21.71 -1.69 -11.25
N GLN A 112 -20.53 -1.84 -10.69
CA GLN A 112 -19.41 -2.52 -11.32
C GLN A 112 -19.11 -3.81 -10.56
N THR A 113 -18.63 -4.81 -11.29
CA THR A 113 -18.20 -6.08 -10.71
C THR A 113 -16.93 -6.52 -11.41
N VAL A 114 -15.88 -6.73 -10.63
CA VAL A 114 -14.59 -7.25 -11.07
C VAL A 114 -14.36 -8.60 -10.41
N GLU A 115 -13.84 -9.54 -11.18
CA GLU A 115 -13.43 -10.84 -10.67
C GLU A 115 -11.95 -11.04 -10.99
N GLN A 116 -11.20 -11.50 -9.99
CA GLN A 116 -9.76 -11.67 -10.10
C GLN A 116 -9.26 -12.83 -9.25
N ASP A 117 -8.01 -13.21 -9.50
CA ASP A 117 -7.32 -14.19 -8.67
C ASP A 117 -7.00 -13.56 -7.32
N TRP A 118 -7.24 -14.31 -6.25
CA TRP A 118 -6.90 -13.91 -4.90
C TRP A 118 -5.65 -14.68 -4.50
N ASN A 119 -4.55 -13.97 -4.28
CA ASN A 119 -3.26 -14.54 -3.94
C ASN A 119 -2.61 -13.68 -2.86
N THR A 120 -2.67 -14.12 -1.60
CA THR A 120 -2.23 -13.32 -0.44
C THR A 120 -1.83 -14.21 0.73
N TYR A 121 -1.39 -13.61 1.82
CA TYR A 121 -1.19 -14.27 3.11
C TYR A 121 -2.35 -13.90 4.04
N TYR A 122 -3.13 -14.90 4.47
CA TYR A 122 -4.25 -14.72 5.41
C TYR A 122 -4.10 -15.63 6.63
N ALA A 123 -4.25 -15.02 7.80
CA ALA A 123 -4.31 -15.70 9.08
C ALA A 123 -5.27 -15.03 10.04
N LYS A 124 -5.73 -15.77 11.05
CA LYS A 124 -6.44 -15.17 12.18
C LYS A 124 -5.50 -14.30 12.99
N GLU A 125 -6.06 -13.36 13.76
CA GLU A 125 -5.26 -12.42 14.55
C GLU A 125 -4.34 -13.14 15.55
N ASP A 126 -4.83 -14.18 16.22
CA ASP A 126 -4.06 -15.02 17.14
C ASP A 126 -2.92 -15.77 16.44
N GLU A 127 -3.13 -16.26 15.22
CA GLU A 127 -2.07 -16.89 14.44
C GLU A 127 -0.99 -15.89 13.99
N TRP A 128 -1.39 -14.67 13.59
CA TRP A 128 -0.44 -13.59 13.30
C TRP A 128 0.35 -13.19 14.55
N LYS A 129 -0.34 -13.01 15.69
CA LYS A 129 0.29 -12.73 16.99
C LYS A 129 1.32 -13.79 17.33
N ASP A 130 0.95 -15.07 17.23
CA ASP A 130 1.84 -16.20 17.50
C ASP A 130 3.02 -16.26 16.51
N HIS A 131 2.80 -15.86 15.25
CA HIS A 131 3.87 -15.81 14.26
C HIS A 131 4.91 -14.74 14.61
N PHE A 132 4.46 -13.56 15.04
CA PHE A 132 5.30 -12.42 15.40
C PHE A 132 5.81 -12.46 16.84
N GLN A 133 5.46 -13.47 17.63
CA GLN A 133 6.10 -13.66 18.92
C GLN A 133 7.57 -14.05 18.69
N PRO A 134 8.54 -13.37 19.32
CA PRO A 134 9.93 -13.76 19.21
C PRO A 134 10.10 -15.17 19.78
N THR A 135 10.24 -16.16 18.90
CA THR A 135 10.52 -17.53 19.30
C THR A 135 11.96 -17.55 19.82
N GLY A 136 12.09 -17.54 21.15
CA GLY A 136 13.37 -17.34 21.84
C GLY A 136 14.55 -18.08 21.18
N VAL A 137 15.56 -17.31 20.77
CA VAL A 137 16.88 -17.75 20.28
C VAL A 137 16.85 -19.05 19.47
N SER A 138 16.21 -19.03 18.30
CA SER A 138 16.56 -19.98 17.24
C SER A 138 17.92 -19.59 16.66
N THR A 139 18.93 -20.45 16.78
CA THR A 139 20.27 -20.26 16.18
C THR A 139 20.31 -20.56 14.68
N GLN A 140 19.15 -20.71 14.03
CA GLN A 140 19.06 -20.72 12.57
C GLN A 140 18.90 -19.27 12.12
N SER A 141 19.71 -18.85 11.14
CA SER A 141 19.56 -17.55 10.49
C SER A 141 18.12 -17.40 9.99
N HIS A 142 17.27 -16.74 10.76
CA HIS A 142 15.98 -16.30 10.26
C HIS A 142 16.23 -14.99 9.51
N ALA A 143 15.61 -14.84 8.34
CA ALA A 143 15.48 -13.52 7.74
C ALA A 143 14.75 -12.63 8.76
N PRO A 144 15.12 -11.34 8.88
CA PRO A 144 14.43 -10.45 9.79
C PRO A 144 12.92 -10.46 9.47
N ALA A 145 12.10 -10.72 10.47
CA ALA A 145 10.65 -10.79 10.35
C ALA A 145 10.01 -9.48 10.88
N GLU A 146 8.72 -9.27 10.65
CA GLU A 146 8.05 -8.00 11.01
C GLU A 146 8.16 -7.67 12.51
N GLU A 147 8.34 -8.66 13.38
CA GLU A 147 8.61 -8.51 14.81
C GLU A 147 10.00 -7.96 15.16
N ASP A 148 10.97 -8.04 14.25
CA ASP A 148 12.35 -7.57 14.47
C ASP A 148 12.49 -6.06 14.21
N HIS A 149 11.43 -5.41 13.72
CA HIS A 149 11.44 -4.02 13.28
C HIS A 149 10.57 -3.13 14.16
N PRO A 150 11.01 -1.89 14.47
CA PRO A 150 10.22 -0.89 15.19
C PRO A 150 9.17 -0.20 14.31
N TYR A 151 8.81 -0.78 13.16
CA TYR A 151 7.88 -0.22 12.17
C TYR A 151 7.17 -1.37 11.44
N GLY A 152 6.03 -1.06 10.80
CA GLY A 152 5.31 -2.05 10.00
C GLY A 152 6.04 -2.36 8.70
N ILE A 153 5.95 -3.61 8.24
CA ILE A 153 6.51 -4.09 6.96
C ILE A 153 5.41 -4.25 5.91
N TRP A 154 4.19 -4.60 6.35
CA TRP A 154 3.04 -4.77 5.49
C TRP A 154 1.87 -3.89 5.92
N GLU A 155 1.12 -3.40 4.93
CA GLU A 155 -0.27 -2.98 5.10
C GLU A 155 -1.16 -4.24 5.11
N TYR A 156 -2.05 -4.33 6.08
CA TYR A 156 -3.02 -5.40 6.26
C TYR A 156 -4.44 -4.92 6.04
N GLU A 157 -5.26 -5.77 5.43
CA GLU A 157 -6.71 -5.64 5.36
C GLU A 157 -7.36 -6.57 6.38
N ALA A 158 -8.17 -6.01 7.28
CA ALA A 158 -9.04 -6.81 8.12
C ALA A 158 -10.17 -7.40 7.26
N VAL A 159 -10.30 -8.72 7.28
CA VAL A 159 -11.36 -9.49 6.61
C VAL A 159 -11.99 -10.43 7.63
N ASP A 160 -13.21 -10.92 7.35
CA ASP A 160 -13.98 -11.72 8.31
C ASP A 160 -13.12 -12.79 9.03
N GLY A 161 -12.93 -12.63 10.34
CA GLY A 161 -12.16 -13.54 11.19
C GLY A 161 -10.62 -13.40 11.18
N GLY A 162 -10.01 -12.43 10.49
CA GLY A 162 -8.55 -12.27 10.50
C GLY A 162 -8.02 -11.10 9.67
N TYR A 163 -6.75 -11.21 9.29
CA TYR A 163 -6.02 -10.20 8.51
C TYR A 163 -5.35 -10.83 7.30
N GLU A 164 -5.39 -10.14 6.17
CA GLU A 164 -4.60 -10.46 4.99
C GLU A 164 -3.61 -9.35 4.63
N THR A 165 -2.47 -9.69 4.05
CA THR A 165 -1.54 -8.69 3.47
C THR A 165 -2.20 -8.00 2.27
N ALA A 166 -2.15 -6.67 2.23
CA ALA A 166 -2.86 -5.85 1.25
C ALA A 166 -1.93 -5.00 0.36
N ALA A 167 -0.85 -4.45 0.92
CA ALA A 167 0.17 -3.70 0.20
C ALA A 167 1.50 -3.74 0.97
N PRO A 168 2.65 -3.65 0.30
CA PRO A 168 3.93 -3.46 0.98
C PRO A 168 4.04 -2.05 1.57
N MET A 169 4.85 -1.92 2.62
CA MET A 169 5.40 -0.63 3.04
C MET A 169 6.60 -0.30 2.16
N ASN A 170 6.65 0.91 1.63
CA ASN A 170 7.71 1.37 0.71
C ASN A 170 8.20 2.78 1.06
N ILE A 171 7.76 3.35 2.18
CA ILE A 171 8.25 4.61 2.72
C ILE A 171 8.70 4.40 4.16
N ILE A 172 9.86 4.95 4.55
CA ILE A 172 10.33 4.96 5.93
C ILE A 172 10.85 6.35 6.35
N SER A 173 10.62 6.76 7.59
CA SER A 173 11.19 7.99 8.14
C SER A 173 11.36 7.91 9.66
N GLU A 174 12.25 8.73 10.21
CA GLU A 174 12.33 8.98 11.67
C GLU A 174 11.51 10.22 12.09
N GLN A 175 10.81 10.83 11.14
CA GLN A 175 9.95 11.99 11.36
C GLN A 175 8.51 11.55 11.61
N SER A 176 7.74 12.40 12.30
CA SER A 176 6.34 12.09 12.61
C SER A 176 5.47 12.03 11.35
N THR A 177 4.32 11.33 11.42
CA THR A 177 3.31 11.41 10.34
C THR A 177 2.83 12.84 10.11
N GLY A 178 2.89 13.70 11.13
CA GLY A 178 2.63 15.13 11.05
C GLY A 178 3.58 15.82 10.07
N ASP A 179 4.88 15.73 10.36
CA ASP A 179 5.94 16.35 9.55
C ASP A 179 5.90 15.91 8.09
N VAL A 180 5.75 14.61 7.83
CA VAL A 180 5.68 14.05 6.47
C VAL A 180 4.42 14.55 5.74
N ALA A 181 3.26 14.54 6.40
CA ALA A 181 2.03 15.04 5.81
C ALA A 181 2.07 16.57 5.53
N ASP A 182 2.78 17.34 6.36
CA ASP A 182 2.89 18.78 6.18
C ASP A 182 3.71 19.13 4.92
N VAL A 183 4.74 18.34 4.59
CA VAL A 183 5.47 18.46 3.32
C VAL A 183 4.54 18.16 2.14
N LEU A 184 3.85 17.03 2.17
CA LEU A 184 2.94 16.61 1.09
C LEU A 184 1.80 17.62 0.87
N THR A 185 1.20 18.12 1.95
CA THR A 185 0.12 19.13 1.85
C THR A 185 0.62 20.49 1.37
N SER A 186 1.88 20.84 1.65
CA SER A 186 2.52 22.04 1.08
C SER A 186 2.70 21.92 -0.44
N ASP A 187 2.84 20.69 -0.95
CA ASP A 187 2.89 20.36 -2.39
C ASP A 187 1.49 20.14 -3.01
N GLY A 188 0.42 20.45 -2.26
CA GLY A 188 -0.96 20.40 -2.76
C GLY A 188 -1.68 19.06 -2.58
N TRP A 189 -1.10 18.12 -1.83
CA TRP A 189 -1.82 16.93 -1.37
C TRP A 189 -2.85 17.30 -0.29
N THR A 190 -3.79 16.40 -0.02
CA THR A 190 -4.80 16.53 1.04
C THR A 190 -4.68 15.41 2.06
N THR A 191 -4.93 15.73 3.33
CA THR A 191 -5.07 14.75 4.43
C THR A 191 -6.53 14.38 4.71
N SER A 192 -7.48 15.08 4.09
CA SER A 192 -8.89 14.70 4.07
C SER A 192 -9.07 13.60 3.02
N VAL A 193 -8.85 12.35 3.41
CA VAL A 193 -8.82 11.20 2.50
C VAL A 193 -9.96 10.24 2.84
N VAL A 194 -10.85 10.00 1.88
CA VAL A 194 -11.82 8.89 1.95
C VAL A 194 -11.10 7.61 1.52
N GLN A 195 -11.01 6.64 2.42
CA GLN A 195 -10.21 5.42 2.26
C GLN A 195 -10.73 4.28 3.14
N TYR A 196 -10.30 3.07 2.83
CA TYR A 196 -10.46 1.90 3.69
C TYR A 196 -9.61 2.01 4.95
N ASP A 197 -10.13 1.49 6.06
CA ASP A 197 -9.29 1.20 7.22
C ASP A 197 -8.31 0.07 6.86
N ARG A 198 -7.07 0.30 7.25
CA ARG A 198 -5.93 -0.56 6.99
C ARG A 198 -5.07 -0.64 8.22
N TYR A 199 -4.38 -1.75 8.37
CA TYR A 199 -3.70 -2.07 9.59
C TYR A 199 -2.22 -2.28 9.33
N ALA A 200 -1.40 -2.03 10.34
CA ALA A 200 -0.01 -2.48 10.38
C ALA A 200 0.24 -3.13 11.73
N TRP A 201 1.14 -4.09 11.78
CA TRP A 201 1.54 -4.73 13.02
C TRP A 201 2.47 -3.79 13.82
N ASN A 202 2.12 -3.49 15.06
CA ASN A 202 2.96 -2.78 16.01
C ASN A 202 3.64 -3.81 16.92
N SER A 203 4.89 -4.15 16.61
CA SER A 203 5.72 -5.10 17.35
C SER A 203 5.97 -4.67 18.80
N GLY A 204 6.08 -3.36 19.07
CA GLY A 204 6.33 -2.80 20.39
C GLY A 204 5.23 -3.10 21.42
N ILE A 205 3.98 -3.27 20.98
CA ILE A 205 2.84 -3.62 21.86
C ILE A 205 2.15 -4.94 21.49
N GLY A 206 2.51 -5.56 20.37
CA GLY A 206 1.94 -6.82 19.91
C GLY A 206 0.49 -6.72 19.41
N GLU A 207 0.17 -5.66 18.65
CA GLU A 207 -1.19 -5.41 18.16
C GLU A 207 -1.22 -4.83 16.74
N PHE A 208 -2.28 -5.14 15.99
CA PHE A 208 -2.59 -4.45 14.74
C PHE A 208 -3.19 -3.07 15.04
N GLN A 209 -2.65 -2.02 14.41
CA GLN A 209 -3.19 -0.66 14.54
C GLN A 209 -3.65 -0.11 13.20
N THR A 210 -4.76 0.62 13.23
CA THR A 210 -5.21 1.39 12.06
C THR A 210 -4.20 2.47 11.70
N GLN A 211 -4.18 2.89 10.44
CA GLN A 211 -3.31 3.99 9.99
C GLN A 211 -3.47 5.24 10.85
N HIS A 212 -2.35 5.89 11.19
CA HIS A 212 -2.33 7.09 12.04
C HIS A 212 -2.60 8.36 11.24
N LYS A 213 -2.21 8.37 9.96
CA LYS A 213 -2.46 9.48 9.03
C LYS A 213 -2.43 8.99 7.60
N SER A 214 -3.08 9.71 6.69
CA SER A 214 -2.92 9.51 5.25
C SER A 214 -2.80 10.86 4.54
N ALA A 215 -2.16 10.84 3.38
CA ALA A 215 -2.09 11.96 2.46
C ALA A 215 -2.29 11.46 1.03
N ALA A 216 -3.04 12.19 0.21
CA ALA A 216 -3.26 11.82 -1.18
C ALA A 216 -3.38 13.04 -2.11
N THR A 217 -3.19 12.85 -3.41
CA THR A 217 -3.37 13.94 -4.40
C THR A 217 -4.84 14.31 -4.64
N GLY A 218 -5.78 13.62 -3.98
CA GLY A 218 -7.21 13.91 -4.04
C GLY A 218 -7.98 13.26 -2.89
N THR A 219 -9.08 13.88 -2.47
CA THR A 219 -9.91 13.42 -1.34
C THR A 219 -10.54 12.05 -1.59
N PHE A 220 -10.96 11.81 -2.83
CA PHE A 220 -11.58 10.56 -3.24
C PHE A 220 -10.62 9.78 -4.14
N GLY A 221 -10.41 8.50 -3.84
CA GLY A 221 -9.56 7.61 -4.63
C GLY A 221 -10.21 7.12 -5.93
N PHE A 222 -11.50 7.39 -6.11
CA PHE A 222 -12.33 6.79 -7.15
C PHE A 222 -11.93 7.04 -8.62
N LEU A 223 -10.95 7.92 -8.86
CA LEU A 223 -10.42 8.27 -10.19
C LEU A 223 -8.97 7.88 -10.37
N GLY A 224 -8.44 7.16 -9.39
CA GLY A 224 -7.02 7.02 -9.18
C GLY A 224 -6.40 8.29 -8.61
N ARG A 225 -5.43 8.07 -7.73
CA ARG A 225 -4.66 9.12 -7.06
C ARG A 225 -3.37 8.52 -6.55
N LYS A 226 -2.38 9.37 -6.29
CA LYS A 226 -1.25 8.98 -5.47
C LYS A 226 -1.69 9.05 -4.01
N HIS A 227 -1.35 8.04 -3.24
CA HIS A 227 -1.84 7.88 -1.89
C HIS A 227 -0.75 7.31 -1.00
N LEU A 228 -0.57 7.91 0.17
CA LEU A 228 0.30 7.43 1.23
C LEU A 228 -0.53 7.19 2.49
N LYS A 229 -0.58 5.95 2.96
CA LYS A 229 -1.04 5.61 4.33
C LYS A 229 0.16 5.51 5.25
N MET A 230 0.07 6.04 6.46
CA MET A 230 1.20 6.14 7.40
C MET A 230 0.86 5.58 8.76
N TRP A 231 1.83 4.87 9.33
CA TRP A 231 1.86 4.40 10.71
C TRP A 231 3.13 4.92 11.36
N PHE A 232 3.08 5.23 12.67
CA PHE A 232 4.25 5.67 13.41
C PHE A 232 4.41 4.86 14.70
N PHE A 233 5.39 3.97 14.70
CA PHE A 233 5.68 3.06 15.82
C PHE A 233 7.11 3.29 16.28
N ASP A 234 7.34 3.29 17.60
CA ASP A 234 8.68 3.31 18.21
C ASP A 234 9.70 4.31 17.61
N GLY A 235 9.23 5.48 17.18
CA GLY A 235 10.07 6.55 16.60
C GLY A 235 10.25 6.50 15.08
N TYR A 236 9.64 5.52 14.41
CA TYR A 236 9.68 5.32 12.97
C TYR A 236 8.32 5.44 12.33
N LEU A 237 8.26 6.18 11.24
CA LEU A 237 7.18 6.13 10.27
C LEU A 237 7.45 5.00 9.29
N SER A 238 6.48 4.12 9.07
CA SER A 238 6.37 3.32 7.85
C SER A 238 5.13 3.73 7.06
N GLY A 239 5.24 3.71 5.74
CA GLY A 239 4.16 4.10 4.86
C GLY A 239 4.00 3.17 3.67
N SER A 240 2.75 3.03 3.24
CA SER A 240 2.33 2.32 2.04
C SER A 240 1.89 3.37 1.03
N ALA A 241 2.76 3.63 0.06
CA ALA A 241 2.57 4.55 -1.05
C ALA A 241 2.14 3.79 -2.30
N HIS A 242 1.02 4.17 -2.90
CA HIS A 242 0.52 3.54 -4.12
C HIS A 242 -0.24 4.54 -4.99
N ILE A 243 -0.24 4.25 -6.30
CA ILE A 243 -1.20 4.82 -7.24
C ILE A 243 -2.42 3.93 -7.25
N ASP A 244 -3.57 4.54 -7.04
CA ASP A 244 -4.84 3.84 -7.10
C ASP A 244 -5.44 3.85 -8.52
N SER A 245 -6.25 2.85 -8.87
CA SER A 245 -7.16 2.85 -10.01
C SER A 245 -8.47 3.58 -9.69
N SER A 246 -9.27 3.84 -10.73
CA SER A 246 -10.67 4.22 -10.51
C SER A 246 -11.47 3.09 -9.88
N ALA A 247 -12.65 3.40 -9.33
CA ALA A 247 -13.51 2.40 -8.69
C ALA A 247 -13.88 1.25 -9.66
N PRO A 248 -13.78 -0.04 -9.25
CA PRO A 248 -13.30 -0.52 -7.96
C PRO A 248 -11.79 -0.29 -7.77
N HIS A 249 -11.48 0.33 -6.64
CA HIS A 249 -10.18 0.91 -6.35
C HIS A 249 -9.14 -0.14 -5.96
N GLU A 250 -8.04 -0.20 -6.70
CA GLU A 250 -6.90 -1.10 -6.47
C GLU A 250 -5.59 -0.36 -6.68
N ALA A 251 -4.52 -0.81 -6.04
CA ALA A 251 -3.19 -0.30 -6.34
C ALA A 251 -2.79 -0.72 -7.77
N THR A 252 -2.27 0.20 -8.55
CA THR A 252 -1.79 -0.04 -9.92
C THR A 252 -0.28 0.10 -10.05
N SER A 253 0.36 0.83 -9.13
CA SER A 253 1.82 0.97 -9.06
C SER A 253 2.25 1.42 -7.67
N PHE A 254 3.28 0.78 -7.11
CA PHE A 254 3.99 1.20 -5.91
C PHE A 254 5.19 2.08 -6.26
N ASP A 255 5.95 1.71 -7.28
CA ASP A 255 7.15 2.40 -7.76
C ASP A 255 6.86 3.86 -8.17
N ASP A 256 5.85 4.08 -9.03
CA ASP A 256 5.49 5.44 -9.47
C ASP A 256 5.01 6.34 -8.29
N ALA A 257 4.43 5.73 -7.25
CA ALA A 257 3.97 6.46 -6.07
C ALA A 257 5.12 6.81 -5.13
N GLU A 258 6.04 5.88 -4.92
CA GLU A 258 7.27 6.06 -4.16
C GLU A 258 8.13 7.15 -4.79
N GLN A 259 8.42 7.03 -6.08
CA GLN A 259 9.16 8.02 -6.85
C GLN A 259 8.49 9.41 -6.78
N ALA A 260 7.16 9.47 -6.81
CA ALA A 260 6.46 10.74 -6.68
C ALA A 260 6.63 11.38 -5.30
N ILE A 261 6.62 10.59 -4.23
CA ILE A 261 6.86 11.09 -2.88
C ILE A 261 8.31 11.55 -2.75
N GLU A 262 9.28 10.77 -3.21
CA GLU A 262 10.70 11.15 -3.23
C GLU A 262 10.88 12.53 -3.87
N ASN A 263 10.35 12.73 -5.08
CA ASN A 263 10.44 14.02 -5.79
C ASN A 263 9.83 15.17 -4.98
N THR A 264 8.67 14.97 -4.33
CA THR A 264 8.07 16.00 -3.46
C THR A 264 8.98 16.36 -2.29
N PHE A 265 9.69 15.39 -1.70
CA PHE A 265 10.61 15.63 -0.58
C PHE A 265 11.94 16.25 -1.02
N ASP A 266 12.46 15.88 -2.19
CA ASP A 266 13.66 16.48 -2.77
C ASP A 266 13.47 17.95 -3.16
N ASP A 267 12.26 18.32 -3.60
CA ASP A 267 11.90 19.71 -3.89
C ASP A 267 11.58 20.53 -2.63
N ALA A 268 11.35 19.87 -1.49
CA ALA A 268 11.04 20.52 -0.21
C ALA A 268 12.31 21.00 0.53
N SER A 269 12.31 22.27 0.94
CA SER A 269 13.45 22.83 1.67
C SER A 269 13.69 22.13 3.01
N GLY A 270 14.91 21.62 3.22
CA GLY A 270 15.31 20.94 4.46
C GLY A 270 14.93 19.46 4.50
N TRP A 271 14.58 18.88 3.36
CA TRP A 271 14.21 17.48 3.22
C TRP A 271 14.98 16.80 2.08
N TYR A 272 15.10 15.48 2.18
CA TYR A 272 15.66 14.64 1.12
C TYR A 272 15.00 13.26 1.15
N GLY A 273 14.68 12.72 -0.03
CA GLY A 273 14.24 11.34 -0.23
C GLY A 273 15.39 10.48 -0.72
N TYR A 274 15.78 9.46 0.04
CA TYR A 274 16.71 8.45 -0.46
C TYR A 274 15.94 7.28 -1.07
N GLU A 275 15.90 7.24 -2.40
CA GLU A 275 15.42 6.10 -3.20
C GLU A 275 16.04 4.78 -2.71
N ASP A 276 15.22 3.73 -2.63
CA ASP A 276 15.59 2.35 -2.32
C ASP A 276 16.56 2.17 -1.15
N TYR A 277 16.41 3.02 -0.13
CA TYR A 277 17.40 3.09 0.94
C TYR A 277 17.37 1.85 1.86
N TYR A 278 16.19 1.27 2.07
CA TYR A 278 15.98 0.25 3.09
C TYR A 278 15.31 -1.01 2.55
N TYR A 279 15.99 -2.16 2.62
CA TYR A 279 15.39 -3.45 2.26
C TYR A 279 14.42 -3.93 3.34
N MET A 280 13.14 -4.10 2.98
CA MET A 280 12.05 -4.54 3.84
C MET A 280 11.60 -5.99 3.59
N ASP A 281 12.16 -6.66 2.58
CA ASP A 281 11.79 -8.03 2.19
C ASP A 281 10.30 -8.20 1.84
N ASN A 282 9.64 -7.19 1.26
CA ASN A 282 8.19 -7.19 1.02
C ASN A 282 7.76 -7.02 -0.46
N GLY A 283 8.66 -7.22 -1.43
CA GLY A 283 8.46 -6.98 -2.86
C GLY A 283 7.74 -8.07 -3.65
N TYR A 284 6.71 -8.70 -3.08
CA TYR A 284 6.01 -9.81 -3.74
C TYR A 284 4.67 -9.41 -4.37
N GLN A 285 4.39 -8.10 -4.46
CA GLN A 285 3.14 -7.57 -5.00
C GLN A 285 3.42 -6.50 -6.06
N LEU A 286 2.78 -6.65 -7.22
CA LEU A 286 2.87 -5.74 -8.37
C LEU A 286 4.33 -5.45 -8.80
N ASP A 287 4.71 -4.18 -8.82
CA ASP A 287 5.99 -3.62 -9.25
C ASP A 287 6.91 -3.28 -8.07
N HIS A 288 6.54 -3.64 -6.83
CA HIS A 288 7.36 -3.37 -5.64
C HIS A 288 8.60 -4.27 -5.59
N ASP A 289 9.77 -3.70 -5.31
CA ASP A 289 11.06 -4.39 -5.39
C ASP A 289 11.62 -4.83 -4.03
N SER A 290 10.86 -4.63 -2.95
CA SER A 290 11.19 -4.88 -1.53
C SER A 290 11.98 -3.78 -0.84
N TYR A 291 12.34 -2.69 -1.52
CA TYR A 291 13.02 -1.57 -0.89
C TYR A 291 12.02 -0.50 -0.45
N ALA A 292 12.50 0.46 0.34
CA ALA A 292 11.70 1.58 0.79
C ALA A 292 12.54 2.85 0.76
N THR A 293 11.93 3.91 0.25
CA THR A 293 12.48 5.25 0.22
C THR A 293 12.55 5.81 1.64
N LYS A 294 13.74 6.30 2.03
CA LYS A 294 13.94 6.94 3.34
C LYS A 294 13.80 8.45 3.23
N LEU A 295 12.84 9.02 3.96
CA LEU A 295 12.62 10.46 4.05
C LEU A 295 13.37 11.02 5.26
N ILE A 296 14.24 12.00 5.05
CA ILE A 296 15.01 12.67 6.11
C ILE A 296 14.81 14.19 6.11
N LYS A 297 14.95 14.78 7.29
CA LYS A 297 14.92 16.24 7.51
C LYS A 297 16.29 16.70 8.04
N TYR A 298 16.84 17.79 7.52
CA TYR A 298 18.19 18.29 7.88
C TYR A 298 18.23 19.79 8.21
#